data_AF-A0A847FYH6-F1
#
_entry.id   AF-A0A847FYH6-F1
#
_cell.length_a   1.000
_cell.length_b   1.000
_cell.length_c   1.000
_cell.angle_alpha   90.00
_cell.angle_beta   90.00
_cell.angle_gamma   90.00
#
_symmetry.space_group_name_H-M   'P 1'
#
loop_
_entity.id
_entity.type
_entity.pdbx_description
1 polymer ?
#
loop_
_entity_poly.entity_id
_entity_poly.type
_entity_poly.pdbx_seq_one_letter_code
_entity_poly.pdbx_strand_id
1 'polypeptide(L)'
;MKAILTVEDIIRQAASANAYKDIHPDVIRRVCETESRKGLKSRELVKSIRSRLHQIGGAYLPGTLEPEEFLKELRPLPSDLASSELQGFCRNKMELHASTRERLPVLDRFFAEVLAGLSPIQSIMDLACGLTPLSIPWMPLKPETTYLAVDMYTNLAECLQVFANHIKHPLTPLAADVISFPFEQEVDVALVLKTLPCLEQQGKGLAANLIDHIHARHIVISYPLRTLGGNRKGMGGTYESDFNRLAEGRNWQVARFEFPNELVFRVTRG
;
A
#
# COMPACT_ATOMS: atom_id res chain seq x y z
N MET A 1 2.63 3.30 -44.11
CA MET A 1 2.34 4.22 -42.99
C MET A 1 2.49 3.45 -41.69
N LYS A 2 3.33 3.89 -40.73
CA LYS A 2 3.29 3.32 -39.37
C LYS A 2 1.99 3.81 -38.72
N ALA A 3 1.13 2.89 -38.30
CA ALA A 3 -0.09 3.23 -37.57
C ALA A 3 0.27 4.07 -36.34
N ILE A 4 -0.40 5.22 -36.18
CA ILE A 4 -0.33 6.00 -34.95
C ILE A 4 -1.08 5.17 -33.91
N LEU A 5 -0.35 4.61 -32.93
CA LEU A 5 -0.96 3.90 -31.82
C LEU A 5 -1.79 4.88 -31.00
N THR A 6 -3.05 4.55 -30.74
CA THR A 6 -3.88 5.32 -29.81
C THR A 6 -3.39 5.10 -28.37
N VAL A 7 -3.82 5.97 -27.43
CA VAL A 7 -3.55 5.78 -26.00
C VAL A 7 -4.07 4.42 -25.52
N GLU A 8 -5.25 4.01 -25.98
CA GLU A 8 -5.86 2.71 -25.67
C GLU A 8 -5.03 1.53 -26.22
N ASP A 9 -4.42 1.66 -27.40
CA ASP A 9 -3.51 0.64 -27.93
C ASP A 9 -2.24 0.50 -27.08
N ILE A 10 -1.71 1.63 -26.59
CA ILE A 10 -0.52 1.66 -25.73
C ILE A 10 -0.84 1.05 -24.36
N ILE A 11 -2.00 1.36 -23.78
CA ILE A 11 -2.49 0.76 -22.53
C ILE A 11 -2.61 -0.76 -22.69
N ARG A 12 -3.28 -1.23 -23.76
CA ARG A 12 -3.41 -2.67 -24.05
C ARG A 12 -2.05 -3.35 -24.22
N GLN A 13 -1.12 -2.72 -24.93
CA GLN A 13 0.23 -3.27 -25.10
C GLN A 13 1.04 -3.27 -23.81
N ALA A 14 0.90 -2.24 -22.96
CA ALA A 14 1.57 -2.21 -21.66
C ALA A 14 1.04 -3.32 -20.75
N ALA A 15 -0.28 -3.50 -20.68
CA ALA A 15 -0.99 -4.48 -19.86
C ALA A 15 -0.89 -5.94 -20.37
N SER A 16 -0.50 -6.15 -21.64
CA SER A 16 -0.53 -7.49 -22.25
C SER A 16 0.47 -8.50 -21.67
N ALA A 17 1.46 -8.04 -20.90
CA ALA A 17 2.35 -8.94 -20.20
C ALA A 17 1.71 -9.40 -18.89
N ASN A 18 1.85 -10.70 -18.58
CA ASN A 18 1.23 -11.33 -17.40
C ASN A 18 1.54 -10.59 -16.09
N ALA A 19 2.69 -9.93 -15.99
CA ALA A 19 3.12 -9.17 -14.82
C ALA A 19 2.30 -7.89 -14.53
N TYR A 20 1.46 -7.43 -15.45
CA TYR A 20 0.66 -6.21 -15.31
C TYR A 20 -0.83 -6.42 -15.48
N LYS A 21 -1.27 -7.67 -15.74
CA LYS A 21 -2.68 -8.00 -16.01
C LYS A 21 -3.59 -7.64 -14.82
N ASP A 22 -3.04 -7.72 -13.61
CA ASP A 22 -3.77 -7.52 -12.35
C ASP A 22 -3.73 -6.06 -11.87
N ILE A 23 -3.06 -5.16 -12.60
CA ILE A 23 -2.98 -3.74 -12.23
C ILE A 23 -4.26 -3.03 -12.69
N HIS A 24 -4.87 -2.26 -11.79
CA HIS A 24 -6.07 -1.48 -12.06
C HIS A 24 -5.87 -0.58 -13.30
N PRO A 25 -6.80 -0.58 -14.28
CA PRO A 25 -6.64 0.14 -15.55
C PRO A 25 -6.30 1.62 -15.41
N ASP A 26 -6.85 2.30 -14.40
CA ASP A 26 -6.61 3.73 -14.18
C ASP A 26 -5.16 4.04 -13.78
N VAL A 27 -4.49 3.10 -13.09
CA VAL A 27 -3.05 3.21 -12.79
C VAL A 27 -2.25 3.17 -14.08
N ILE A 28 -2.59 2.25 -14.99
CA ILE A 28 -1.94 2.13 -16.30
C ILE A 28 -2.20 3.38 -17.14
N ARG A 29 -3.43 3.89 -17.14
CA ARG A 29 -3.82 5.13 -17.84
C ARG A 29 -3.01 6.32 -17.35
N ARG A 30 -2.97 6.57 -16.03
CA ARG A 30 -2.19 7.68 -15.44
C ARG A 30 -0.70 7.55 -15.72
N VAL A 31 -0.14 6.34 -15.60
CA VAL A 31 1.28 6.10 -15.93
C VAL A 31 1.52 6.38 -17.41
N CYS A 32 0.65 5.94 -18.31
CA CYS A 32 0.74 6.22 -19.74
C CYS A 32 0.74 7.73 -20.01
N GLU A 33 -0.16 8.49 -19.40
CA GLU A 33 -0.23 9.96 -19.53
C GLU A 33 1.06 10.63 -19.05
N THR A 34 1.58 10.20 -17.90
CA THR A 34 2.82 10.73 -17.31
C THR A 34 4.02 10.45 -18.20
N GLU A 35 4.16 9.21 -18.67
CA GLU A 35 5.29 8.77 -19.49
C GLU A 35 5.23 9.38 -20.91
N SER A 36 4.03 9.61 -21.46
CA SER A 36 3.85 10.22 -22.79
C SER A 36 4.32 11.68 -22.83
N ARG A 37 4.25 12.42 -21.72
CA ARG A 37 4.76 13.80 -21.61
C ARG A 37 6.28 13.90 -21.78
N LYS A 38 7.01 12.78 -21.71
CA LYS A 38 8.46 12.73 -21.95
C LYS A 38 8.83 12.73 -23.45
N GLY A 39 7.84 12.75 -24.36
CA GLY A 39 8.05 12.77 -25.80
C GLY A 39 8.46 11.42 -26.41
N LEU A 40 8.36 10.33 -25.63
CA LEU A 40 8.66 8.96 -26.07
C LEU A 40 7.64 8.46 -27.09
N LYS A 41 8.05 7.57 -28.01
CA LYS A 41 7.18 7.05 -29.07
C LYS A 41 7.14 5.53 -29.10
N SER A 42 5.97 5.00 -29.45
CA SER A 42 5.74 3.58 -29.77
C SER A 42 6.33 2.60 -28.72
N ARG A 43 7.35 1.81 -29.09
CA ARG A 43 7.93 0.76 -28.24
C ARG A 43 8.70 1.32 -27.04
N GLU A 44 9.32 2.49 -27.17
CA GLU A 44 10.07 3.11 -26.08
C GLU A 44 9.13 3.57 -24.96
N LEU A 45 7.97 4.12 -25.34
CA LEU A 45 6.92 4.49 -24.40
C LEU A 45 6.40 3.26 -23.65
N VAL A 46 6.09 2.16 -24.36
CA VAL A 46 5.65 0.90 -23.72
C VAL A 46 6.71 0.37 -22.73
N LYS A 47 8.01 0.41 -23.10
CA LYS A 47 9.09 0.00 -22.20
C LYS A 47 9.16 0.91 -20.96
N SER A 48 9.00 2.22 -21.14
CA SER A 48 9.01 3.19 -20.03
C SER A 48 7.83 2.97 -19.08
N ILE A 49 6.62 2.77 -19.62
CA ILE A 49 5.43 2.43 -18.85
C ILE A 49 5.66 1.15 -18.03
N ARG A 50 6.13 0.07 -18.66
CA ARG A 50 6.40 -1.21 -17.98
C ARG A 50 7.46 -1.08 -16.89
N SER A 51 8.53 -0.34 -17.15
CA SER A 51 9.57 -0.03 -16.16
C SER A 51 8.98 0.71 -14.96
N ARG A 52 8.09 1.68 -15.22
CA ARG A 52 7.43 2.46 -14.19
C ARG A 52 6.45 1.62 -13.36
N LEU A 53 5.62 0.81 -14.00
CA LEU A 53 4.70 -0.13 -13.32
C LEU A 53 5.46 -1.13 -12.45
N HIS A 54 6.60 -1.63 -12.93
CA HIS A 54 7.47 -2.50 -12.11
C HIS A 54 8.03 -1.77 -10.88
N GLN A 55 8.48 -0.51 -11.03
CA GLN A 55 9.01 0.27 -9.90
C GLN A 55 7.97 0.57 -8.82
N ILE A 56 6.72 0.86 -9.21
CA ILE A 56 5.70 1.33 -8.27
C ILE A 56 4.92 0.19 -7.60
N GLY A 57 4.90 -1.00 -8.19
CA GLY A 57 4.21 -2.17 -7.63
C GLY A 57 4.98 -3.47 -7.79
N GLY A 58 5.44 -3.80 -9.01
CA GLY A 58 6.01 -5.13 -9.31
C GLY A 58 7.28 -5.49 -8.52
N ALA A 59 8.02 -4.51 -8.01
CA ALA A 59 9.17 -4.73 -7.13
C ALA A 59 8.77 -5.16 -5.71
N TYR A 60 7.54 -4.87 -5.29
CA TYR A 60 7.03 -5.20 -3.96
C TYR A 60 6.30 -6.54 -3.92
N LEU A 61 5.60 -6.92 -4.99
CA LEU A 61 4.91 -8.20 -5.11
C LEU A 61 5.53 -9.05 -6.24
N PRO A 62 6.64 -9.77 -5.97
CA PRO A 62 7.22 -10.68 -6.93
C PRO A 62 6.32 -11.90 -7.15
N GLY A 63 5.50 -11.84 -8.21
CA GLY A 63 4.60 -12.93 -8.60
C GLY A 63 3.14 -12.48 -8.65
N THR A 64 2.24 -13.47 -8.77
CA THR A 64 0.80 -13.24 -8.79
C THR A 64 0.17 -13.91 -7.58
N LEU A 65 -0.79 -13.22 -6.96
CA LEU A 65 -1.67 -13.82 -5.96
C LEU A 65 -2.89 -14.36 -6.68
N GLU A 66 -3.30 -15.58 -6.33
CA GLU A 66 -4.45 -16.23 -6.95
C GLU A 66 -5.52 -16.47 -5.87
N PRO A 67 -6.71 -15.85 -5.99
CA PRO A 67 -7.77 -15.96 -4.98
C PRO A 67 -8.19 -17.40 -4.67
N GLU A 68 -8.18 -18.27 -5.67
CA GLU A 68 -8.54 -19.69 -5.52
C GLU A 68 -7.56 -20.46 -4.61
N GLU A 69 -6.24 -20.25 -4.77
CA GLU A 69 -5.24 -20.85 -3.89
C GLU A 69 -5.30 -20.23 -2.49
N PHE A 70 -5.56 -18.93 -2.38
CA PHE A 70 -5.80 -18.26 -1.10
C PHE A 70 -6.96 -18.91 -0.35
N LEU A 71 -8.09 -19.14 -1.02
CA LEU A 71 -9.28 -19.77 -0.45
C LEU A 71 -9.00 -21.22 -0.04
N LYS A 72 -8.32 -21.99 -0.89
CA LYS A 72 -7.99 -23.40 -0.64
C LYS A 72 -7.10 -23.57 0.59
N GLU A 73 -6.13 -22.69 0.78
CA GLU A 73 -5.26 -22.68 1.96
C GLU A 73 -5.96 -22.19 3.23
N LEU A 74 -6.90 -21.22 3.12
CA LEU A 74 -7.66 -20.68 4.25
C LEU A 74 -8.76 -21.61 4.74
N ARG A 75 -9.48 -22.30 3.83
CA ARG A 75 -10.66 -23.11 4.15
C ARG A 75 -10.50 -24.10 5.31
N PRO A 76 -9.37 -24.82 5.49
CA PRO A 76 -9.21 -25.74 6.61
C PRO A 76 -8.87 -25.05 7.95
N LEU A 77 -8.56 -23.74 7.96
CA LEU A 77 -8.09 -23.04 9.14
C LEU A 77 -9.25 -22.48 9.98
N PRO A 78 -9.07 -22.30 11.31
CA PRO A 78 -10.01 -21.56 12.12
C PRO A 78 -10.19 -20.12 11.63
N SER A 79 -11.36 -19.53 11.87
CA SER A 79 -11.65 -18.11 11.56
C SER A 79 -11.30 -17.16 12.71
N ASP A 80 -10.93 -17.69 13.88
CA ASP A 80 -10.56 -16.91 15.06
C ASP A 80 -9.21 -16.22 14.84
N LEU A 81 -9.17 -14.90 15.03
CA LEU A 81 -7.96 -14.08 14.90
C LEU A 81 -6.85 -14.50 15.89
N ALA A 82 -7.21 -15.13 17.02
CA ALA A 82 -6.26 -15.63 18.00
C ALA A 82 -5.68 -17.02 17.63
N SER A 83 -6.19 -17.71 16.60
CA SER A 83 -5.67 -19.01 16.16
C SER A 83 -4.23 -18.90 15.66
N SER A 84 -3.35 -19.76 16.16
CA SER A 84 -1.96 -19.83 15.72
C SER A 84 -1.84 -20.31 14.27
N GLU A 85 -2.76 -21.15 13.80
CA GLU A 85 -2.83 -21.62 12.42
C GLU A 85 -3.19 -20.48 11.46
N LEU A 86 -4.20 -19.67 11.79
CA LEU A 86 -4.58 -18.49 11.00
C LEU A 86 -3.46 -17.45 11.00
N GLN A 87 -2.86 -17.18 12.16
CA GLN A 87 -1.71 -16.27 12.26
C GLN A 87 -0.50 -16.78 11.45
N GLY A 88 -0.25 -18.09 11.45
CA GLY A 88 0.77 -18.73 10.62
C GLY A 88 0.52 -18.49 9.12
N PHE A 89 -0.72 -18.68 8.67
CA PHE A 89 -1.11 -18.35 7.30
C PHE A 89 -0.85 -16.87 6.97
N CYS A 90 -1.28 -15.96 7.84
CA CYS A 90 -1.11 -14.52 7.63
C CYS A 90 0.38 -14.15 7.48
N ARG A 91 1.25 -14.65 8.36
CA ARG A 91 2.70 -14.43 8.28
C ARG A 91 3.28 -14.95 6.97
N ASN A 92 2.96 -16.19 6.59
CA ASN A 92 3.46 -16.81 5.36
C ASN A 92 3.05 -16.01 4.12
N LYS A 93 1.81 -15.53 4.04
CA LYS A 93 1.37 -14.69 2.92
C LYS A 93 2.03 -13.32 2.94
N MET A 94 2.19 -12.71 4.11
CA MET A 94 2.90 -11.44 4.25
C MET A 94 4.37 -11.49 3.78
N GLU A 95 5.02 -12.66 3.78
CA GLU A 95 6.38 -12.84 3.22
C GLU A 95 6.45 -12.61 1.70
N LEU A 96 5.34 -12.82 1.00
CA LEU A 96 5.25 -12.67 -0.46
C LEU A 96 5.35 -11.21 -0.90
N HIS A 97 5.12 -10.26 0.01
CA HIS A 97 5.17 -8.84 -0.29
C HIS A 97 6.31 -8.15 0.49
N ALA A 98 7.17 -7.41 -0.22
CA ALA A 98 8.42 -6.90 0.33
C ALA A 98 8.21 -5.99 1.55
N SER A 99 7.23 -5.08 1.50
CA SER A 99 6.94 -4.14 2.59
C SER A 99 6.52 -4.85 3.88
N THR A 100 5.68 -5.87 3.77
CA THR A 100 5.15 -6.65 4.89
C THR A 100 6.16 -7.66 5.40
N ARG A 101 6.93 -8.31 4.50
CA ARG A 101 8.04 -9.19 4.86
C ARG A 101 9.06 -8.49 5.75
N GLU A 102 9.42 -7.25 5.41
CA GLU A 102 10.32 -6.43 6.24
C GLU A 102 9.77 -6.13 7.64
N ARG A 103 8.46 -6.13 7.82
CA ARG A 103 7.76 -5.83 9.07
C ARG A 103 7.55 -7.04 9.97
N LEU A 104 7.55 -8.26 9.40
CA LEU A 104 7.33 -9.51 10.15
C LEU A 104 8.14 -9.64 11.45
N PRO A 105 9.43 -9.26 11.53
CA PRO A 105 10.22 -9.36 12.76
C PRO A 105 9.72 -8.49 13.92
N VAL A 106 8.86 -7.50 13.65
CA VAL A 106 8.29 -6.59 14.65
C VAL A 106 6.78 -6.60 14.67
N LEU A 107 6.13 -7.51 13.92
CA LEU A 107 4.68 -7.52 13.72
C LEU A 107 3.89 -7.55 15.06
N ASP A 108 4.36 -8.35 16.02
CA ASP A 108 3.68 -8.56 17.31
C ASP A 108 3.55 -7.29 18.16
N ARG A 109 4.39 -6.28 17.91
CA ARG A 109 4.37 -5.02 18.66
C ARG A 109 4.06 -3.80 17.80
N PHE A 110 4.24 -3.88 16.48
CA PHE A 110 4.17 -2.73 15.59
C PHE A 110 2.85 -1.95 15.72
N PHE A 111 1.71 -2.62 15.48
CA PHE A 111 0.41 -1.96 15.54
C PHE A 111 -0.03 -1.69 16.98
N ALA A 112 0.32 -2.54 17.92
CA ALA A 112 0.05 -2.32 19.34
C ALA A 112 0.70 -1.02 19.85
N GLU A 113 1.98 -0.79 19.52
CA GLU A 113 2.71 0.43 19.92
C GLU A 113 2.21 1.67 19.15
N VAL A 114 2.09 1.57 17.82
CA VAL A 114 1.74 2.71 16.97
C VAL A 114 0.32 3.20 17.25
N LEU A 115 -0.64 2.30 17.48
CA LEU A 115 -2.04 2.64 17.73
C LEU A 115 -2.34 2.84 19.24
N ALA A 116 -1.36 2.68 20.12
CA ALA A 116 -1.54 2.83 21.56
C ALA A 116 -2.06 4.22 21.95
N GLY A 117 -3.06 4.26 22.83
CA GLY A 117 -3.59 5.51 23.39
C GLY A 117 -4.48 6.32 22.45
N LEU A 118 -4.80 5.80 21.26
CA LEU A 118 -5.89 6.36 20.46
C LEU A 118 -7.23 5.97 21.09
N SER A 119 -8.22 6.87 21.04
CA SER A 119 -9.62 6.54 21.33
C SER A 119 -10.04 5.31 20.50
N PRO A 120 -11.05 4.53 20.93
CA PRO A 120 -11.42 3.31 20.23
C PRO A 120 -11.59 3.55 18.73
N ILE A 121 -10.72 2.91 17.94
CA ILE A 121 -10.66 3.04 16.50
C ILE A 121 -11.90 2.34 15.94
N GLN A 122 -12.75 3.08 15.23
CA GLN A 122 -13.96 2.56 14.59
C GLN A 122 -13.75 2.34 13.09
N SER A 123 -12.83 3.07 12.47
CA SER A 123 -12.56 2.98 11.03
C SER A 123 -11.09 3.18 10.68
N ILE A 124 -10.59 2.33 9.77
CA ILE A 124 -9.26 2.38 9.18
C ILE A 124 -9.36 2.53 7.67
N MET A 125 -8.53 3.39 7.09
CA MET A 125 -8.24 3.41 5.64
C MET A 125 -6.76 3.13 5.42
N ASP A 126 -6.42 2.04 4.74
CA ASP A 126 -5.05 1.61 4.46
C ASP A 126 -4.72 1.80 2.97
N LEU A 127 -3.78 2.70 2.67
CA LEU A 127 -3.50 3.18 1.31
C LEU A 127 -2.20 2.61 0.76
N ALA A 128 -2.29 1.99 -0.42
CA ALA A 128 -1.27 1.09 -0.97
C ALA A 128 -0.98 -0.02 0.05
N CYS A 129 -2.06 -0.67 0.48
CA CYS A 129 -2.08 -1.54 1.66
C CYS A 129 -1.16 -2.77 1.50
N GLY A 130 -0.89 -3.22 0.27
CA GLY A 130 -0.23 -4.48 -0.01
C GLY A 130 -0.90 -5.61 0.77
N LEU A 131 -0.10 -6.41 1.49
CA LEU A 131 -0.63 -7.46 2.37
C LEU A 131 -0.76 -7.04 3.84
N THR A 132 -0.72 -5.73 4.14
CA THR A 132 -0.87 -5.21 5.50
C THR A 132 -2.17 -5.65 6.17
N PRO A 133 -3.33 -5.77 5.49
CA PRO A 133 -4.57 -6.22 6.12
C PRO A 133 -4.50 -7.63 6.73
N LEU A 134 -3.54 -8.47 6.32
CA LEU A 134 -3.28 -9.75 7.00
C LEU A 134 -2.69 -9.57 8.41
N SER A 135 -2.37 -8.34 8.81
CA SER A 135 -1.90 -7.97 10.16
C SER A 135 -3.04 -7.74 11.15
N ILE A 136 -4.31 -7.78 10.73
CA ILE A 136 -5.48 -7.60 11.61
C ILE A 136 -5.39 -8.42 12.92
N PRO A 137 -4.94 -9.70 12.94
CA PRO A 137 -4.76 -10.45 14.19
C PRO A 137 -3.87 -9.80 15.25
N TRP A 138 -2.98 -8.87 14.86
CA TRP A 138 -2.04 -8.17 15.73
C TRP A 138 -2.42 -6.70 15.98
N MET A 139 -3.53 -6.24 15.43
CA MET A 139 -4.00 -4.88 15.64
C MET A 139 -4.96 -4.83 16.83
N PRO A 140 -4.91 -3.77 17.66
CA PRO A 140 -5.82 -3.58 18.79
C PRO A 140 -7.20 -3.08 18.32
N LEU A 141 -7.85 -3.82 17.43
CA LEU A 141 -9.14 -3.45 16.83
C LEU A 141 -10.29 -4.13 17.54
N LYS A 142 -11.43 -3.46 17.57
CA LYS A 142 -12.71 -4.08 17.93
C LYS A 142 -13.23 -4.91 16.75
N PRO A 143 -14.02 -5.98 16.99
CA PRO A 143 -14.59 -6.80 15.92
C PRO A 143 -15.40 -6.01 14.88
N GLU A 144 -15.99 -4.88 15.28
CA GLU A 144 -16.83 -4.04 14.43
C GLU A 144 -16.06 -2.95 13.69
N THR A 145 -14.73 -2.85 13.87
CA THR A 145 -13.90 -1.83 13.23
C THR A 145 -13.96 -2.02 11.71
N THR A 146 -14.37 -0.97 10.98
CA THR A 146 -14.34 -1.00 9.52
C THR A 146 -12.93 -0.80 9.02
N TYR A 147 -12.54 -1.57 8.01
CA TYR A 147 -11.20 -1.51 7.43
C TYR A 147 -11.30 -1.40 5.92
N LEU A 148 -11.06 -0.22 5.37
CA LEU A 148 -10.94 0.01 3.95
C LEU A 148 -9.49 -0.20 3.52
N ALA A 149 -9.23 -1.18 2.65
CA ALA A 149 -7.88 -1.48 2.16
C ALA A 149 -7.78 -1.18 0.67
N VAL A 150 -6.97 -0.22 0.28
CA VAL A 150 -6.85 0.24 -1.13
C VAL A 150 -5.47 -0.11 -1.67
N ASP A 151 -5.43 -0.82 -2.79
CA ASP A 151 -4.19 -1.11 -3.52
C ASP A 151 -4.43 -1.09 -5.04
N MET A 152 -3.37 -1.03 -5.85
CA MET A 152 -3.49 -1.01 -7.30
C MET A 152 -3.78 -2.37 -7.93
N TYR A 153 -3.71 -3.46 -7.17
CA TYR A 153 -3.82 -4.83 -7.69
C TYR A 153 -5.20 -5.46 -7.46
N THR A 154 -5.89 -5.85 -8.53
CA THR A 154 -7.21 -6.51 -8.51
C THR A 154 -7.16 -7.85 -7.78
N ASN A 155 -6.27 -8.76 -8.19
CA ASN A 155 -6.15 -10.07 -7.54
C ASN A 155 -5.75 -9.96 -6.07
N LEU A 156 -4.95 -8.95 -5.70
CA LEU A 156 -4.62 -8.71 -4.29
C LEU A 156 -5.88 -8.35 -3.50
N ALA A 157 -6.69 -7.41 -4.01
CA ALA A 157 -7.95 -7.04 -3.38
C ALA A 157 -8.90 -8.26 -3.26
N GLU A 158 -8.99 -9.09 -4.30
CA GLU A 158 -9.78 -10.32 -4.28
C GLU A 158 -9.27 -11.34 -3.24
N CYS A 159 -7.96 -11.56 -3.13
CA CYS A 159 -7.38 -12.40 -2.08
C CYS A 159 -7.68 -11.86 -0.68
N LEU A 160 -7.58 -10.54 -0.48
CA LEU A 160 -7.94 -9.93 0.79
C LEU A 160 -9.45 -10.04 1.07
N GLN A 161 -10.30 -10.09 0.04
CA GLN A 161 -11.74 -10.27 0.20
C GLN A 161 -12.05 -11.70 0.64
N VAL A 162 -11.33 -12.69 0.09
CA VAL A 162 -11.37 -14.08 0.57
C VAL A 162 -10.99 -14.15 2.06
N PHE A 163 -9.91 -13.48 2.46
CA PHE A 163 -9.49 -13.41 3.85
C PHE A 163 -10.56 -12.74 4.74
N ALA A 164 -11.08 -11.57 4.33
CA ALA A 164 -12.13 -10.84 5.05
C ALA A 164 -13.35 -11.72 5.35
N ASN A 165 -13.82 -12.44 4.33
CA ASN A 165 -14.94 -13.37 4.44
C ASN A 165 -14.66 -14.52 5.41
N HIS A 166 -13.43 -15.05 5.39
CA HIS A 166 -13.02 -16.15 6.28
C HIS A 166 -13.05 -15.72 7.75
N ILE A 167 -12.45 -14.56 8.06
CA ILE A 167 -12.35 -14.05 9.44
C ILE A 167 -13.61 -13.32 9.91
N LYS A 168 -14.60 -13.12 9.02
CA LYS A 168 -15.85 -12.39 9.27
C LYS A 168 -15.63 -10.97 9.84
N HIS A 169 -14.56 -10.31 9.39
CA HIS A 169 -14.22 -8.95 9.80
C HIS A 169 -14.75 -7.95 8.77
N PRO A 170 -15.17 -6.73 9.16
CA PRO A 170 -15.59 -5.64 8.25
C PRO A 170 -14.42 -5.04 7.44
N LEU A 171 -13.66 -5.89 6.74
CA LEU A 171 -12.59 -5.52 5.81
C LEU A 171 -13.18 -5.41 4.40
N THR A 172 -12.99 -4.26 3.76
CA THR A 172 -13.38 -3.94 2.38
C THR A 172 -12.12 -3.63 1.57
N PRO A 173 -11.58 -4.61 0.83
CA PRO A 173 -10.49 -4.39 -0.11
C PRO A 173 -11.01 -3.79 -1.41
N LEU A 174 -10.29 -2.81 -1.95
CA LEU A 174 -10.60 -2.16 -3.22
C LEU A 174 -9.33 -2.06 -4.08
N ALA A 175 -9.47 -2.42 -5.35
CA ALA A 175 -8.47 -2.16 -6.36
C ALA A 175 -8.67 -0.74 -6.92
N ALA A 176 -7.74 0.17 -6.67
CA ALA A 176 -7.80 1.55 -7.17
C ALA A 176 -6.41 2.20 -7.25
N ASP A 177 -6.31 3.29 -8.01
CA ASP A 177 -5.15 4.16 -7.95
C ASP A 177 -5.29 5.14 -6.76
N VAL A 178 -4.41 5.03 -5.77
CA VAL A 178 -4.42 5.93 -4.60
C VAL A 178 -4.19 7.40 -4.95
N ILE A 179 -3.63 7.72 -6.12
CA ILE A 179 -3.44 9.12 -6.56
C ILE A 179 -4.75 9.74 -7.03
N SER A 180 -5.67 8.95 -7.59
CA SER A 180 -6.98 9.41 -8.08
C SER A 180 -8.15 8.89 -7.26
N PHE A 181 -7.88 8.29 -6.10
CA PHE A 181 -8.91 7.81 -5.19
C PHE A 181 -9.73 9.01 -4.67
N PRO A 182 -11.06 8.93 -4.55
CA PRO A 182 -11.90 10.11 -4.30
C PRO A 182 -11.91 10.56 -2.83
N PHE A 183 -11.40 9.76 -1.89
CA PHE A 183 -11.31 10.09 -0.44
C PHE A 183 -12.62 10.58 0.20
N GLU A 184 -13.76 10.02 -0.20
CA GLU A 184 -15.09 10.50 0.24
C GLU A 184 -15.40 10.21 1.72
N GLN A 185 -14.66 9.30 2.35
CA GLN A 185 -14.95 8.80 3.69
C GLN A 185 -13.99 9.41 4.73
N GLU A 186 -14.56 9.96 5.80
CA GLU A 186 -13.79 10.29 7.00
C GLU A 186 -13.52 9.02 7.82
N VAL A 187 -12.28 8.82 8.25
CA VAL A 187 -11.88 7.68 9.09
C VAL A 187 -11.15 8.12 10.37
N ASP A 188 -11.14 7.26 11.39
CA ASP A 188 -10.35 7.53 12.60
C ASP A 188 -8.85 7.47 12.30
N VAL A 189 -8.41 6.47 11.55
CA VAL A 189 -7.00 6.25 11.24
C VAL A 189 -6.79 5.98 9.75
N ALA A 190 -5.92 6.74 9.11
CA ALA A 190 -5.35 6.38 7.81
C ALA A 190 -3.95 5.77 7.95
N LEU A 191 -3.69 4.65 7.30
CA LEU A 191 -2.37 4.02 7.22
C LEU A 191 -1.73 4.35 5.86
N VAL A 192 -0.54 4.94 5.90
CA VAL A 192 0.27 5.31 4.73
C VAL A 192 1.67 4.73 4.94
N LEU A 193 1.77 3.41 4.80
CA LEU A 193 2.95 2.65 5.25
C LEU A 193 3.95 2.42 4.11
N LYS A 194 5.11 3.08 4.17
CA LYS A 194 6.18 3.05 3.15
C LYS A 194 5.74 3.53 1.76
N THR A 195 4.60 4.22 1.67
CA THR A 195 3.98 4.66 0.42
C THR A 195 4.58 5.97 -0.11
N LEU A 196 4.80 6.96 0.76
CA LEU A 196 5.21 8.32 0.36
C LEU A 196 6.51 8.36 -0.46
N PRO A 197 7.58 7.60 -0.13
CA PRO A 197 8.80 7.60 -0.95
C PRO A 197 8.56 7.11 -2.38
N CYS A 198 7.65 6.14 -2.58
CA CYS A 198 7.29 5.65 -3.90
C CYS A 198 6.54 6.74 -4.69
N LEU A 199 5.61 7.46 -4.04
CA LEU A 199 4.86 8.54 -4.69
C LEU A 199 5.74 9.72 -5.08
N GLU A 200 6.70 10.10 -4.24
CA GLU A 200 7.59 11.24 -4.56
C GLU A 200 8.54 10.90 -5.72
N GLN A 201 8.95 9.64 -5.87
CA GLN A 201 9.64 9.15 -7.08
C GLN A 201 8.74 9.15 -8.31
N GLN A 202 7.42 9.06 -8.10
CA GLN A 202 6.45 9.15 -9.19
C GLN A 202 6.26 10.58 -9.70
N GLY A 203 6.33 11.56 -8.84
CA GLY A 203 6.18 12.95 -9.22
C GLY A 203 6.31 13.86 -8.01
N LYS A 204 6.97 15.00 -8.23
CA LYS A 204 7.17 15.98 -7.17
C LYS A 204 5.83 16.43 -6.60
N GLY A 205 5.68 16.35 -5.28
CA GLY A 205 4.48 16.78 -4.56
C GLY A 205 3.33 15.77 -4.52
N LEU A 206 3.45 14.60 -5.15
CA LEU A 206 2.39 13.57 -5.08
C LEU A 206 2.21 13.06 -3.65
N ALA A 207 3.30 12.96 -2.86
CA ALA A 207 3.21 12.56 -1.47
C ALA A 207 2.43 13.58 -0.62
N ALA A 208 2.74 14.87 -0.78
CA ALA A 208 2.04 15.94 -0.07
C ALA A 208 0.57 16.03 -0.49
N ASN A 209 0.30 15.98 -1.80
CA ASN A 209 -1.06 15.98 -2.32
C ASN A 209 -1.88 14.82 -1.77
N LEU A 210 -1.34 13.59 -1.74
CA LEU A 210 -2.04 12.44 -1.14
C LEU A 210 -2.47 12.76 0.30
N ILE A 211 -1.51 13.23 1.11
CA ILE A 211 -1.78 13.52 2.52
C ILE A 211 -2.87 14.59 2.66
N ASP A 212 -2.85 15.63 1.84
CA ASP A 212 -3.84 16.71 1.92
C ASP A 212 -5.26 16.26 1.55
N HIS A 213 -5.43 15.20 0.74
CA HIS A 213 -6.75 14.64 0.38
C HIS A 213 -7.29 13.62 1.39
N ILE A 214 -6.45 13.06 2.27
CA ILE A 214 -6.91 12.09 3.27
C ILE A 214 -7.77 12.80 4.31
N HIS A 215 -9.01 12.33 4.52
CA HIS A 215 -9.88 12.76 5.61
C HIS A 215 -9.75 11.78 6.79
N ALA A 216 -8.79 12.02 7.68
CA ALA A 216 -8.59 11.18 8.86
C ALA A 216 -8.16 11.98 10.10
N ARG A 217 -8.63 11.56 11.28
CA ARG A 217 -8.23 12.16 12.58
C ARG A 217 -6.76 11.89 12.89
N HIS A 218 -6.34 10.66 12.65
CA HIS A 218 -4.95 10.23 12.79
C HIS A 218 -4.42 9.69 11.46
N ILE A 219 -3.15 9.93 11.16
CA ILE A 219 -2.45 9.29 10.04
C ILE A 219 -1.19 8.63 10.56
N VAL A 220 -1.01 7.35 10.22
CA VAL A 220 0.23 6.61 10.46
C VAL A 220 1.03 6.63 9.17
N ILE A 221 2.14 7.34 9.18
CA ILE A 221 3.04 7.47 8.04
C ILE A 221 4.32 6.70 8.37
N SER A 222 4.76 5.80 7.47
CA SER A 222 6.03 5.10 7.68
C SER A 222 6.97 5.17 6.49
N TYR A 223 8.26 5.02 6.79
CA TYR A 223 9.36 5.07 5.85
C TYR A 223 10.28 3.86 6.03
N PRO A 224 10.73 3.19 4.96
CA PRO A 224 11.65 2.07 5.07
C PRO A 224 13.05 2.56 5.44
N LEU A 225 13.76 1.96 6.38
CA LEU A 225 15.15 2.35 6.70
C LEU A 225 16.20 1.65 5.83
N ARG A 226 15.78 0.71 4.97
CA ARG A 226 16.60 0.02 3.98
C ARG A 226 16.04 0.24 2.58
N THR A 227 16.86 0.07 1.55
CA THR A 227 16.36 -0.10 0.19
C THR A 227 15.77 -1.49 0.02
N LEU A 228 14.94 -1.70 -1.00
CA LEU A 228 14.44 -3.02 -1.40
C LEU A 228 15.59 -4.03 -1.68
N GLY A 229 16.80 -3.55 -1.97
CA GLY A 229 18.02 -4.37 -2.15
C GLY A 229 18.86 -4.56 -0.89
N GLY A 230 18.39 -4.13 0.29
CA GLY A 230 19.04 -4.41 1.58
C GLY A 230 20.11 -3.42 2.05
N ASN A 231 20.50 -2.45 1.22
CA ASN A 231 21.47 -1.43 1.63
C ASN A 231 20.80 -0.41 2.58
N ARG A 232 21.50 -0.02 3.65
CA ARG A 232 21.08 1.12 4.49
C ARG A 232 21.05 2.36 3.62
N LYS A 233 19.92 3.09 3.63
CA LYS A 233 19.85 4.39 2.94
C LYS A 233 20.70 5.40 3.70
N GLY A 234 21.84 5.78 3.12
CA GLY A 234 22.64 6.91 3.55
C GLY A 234 22.92 7.84 2.37
N MET A 235 22.86 9.15 2.64
CA MET A 235 23.43 10.27 1.86
C MET A 235 22.55 11.04 0.84
N GLY A 236 21.26 11.24 1.12
CA GLY A 236 20.47 12.25 0.41
C GLY A 236 19.16 12.56 1.12
N GLY A 237 19.23 13.33 2.22
CA GLY A 237 18.10 13.56 3.14
C GLY A 237 17.76 12.33 3.98
N THR A 238 17.49 12.51 5.27
CA THR A 238 16.89 11.44 6.08
C THR A 238 15.38 11.43 5.78
N TYR A 239 14.72 10.27 5.81
CA TYR A 239 13.25 10.23 5.71
C TYR A 239 12.57 11.04 6.81
N GLU A 240 13.25 11.22 7.93
CA GLU A 240 12.87 12.20 8.95
C GLU A 240 12.86 13.64 8.41
N SER A 241 13.86 14.05 7.63
CA SER A 241 13.87 15.37 6.98
C SER A 241 12.71 15.53 5.99
N ASP A 242 12.39 14.46 5.25
CA ASP A 242 11.25 14.47 4.33
C ASP A 242 9.91 14.57 5.08
N PHE A 243 9.76 13.82 6.18
CA PHE A 243 8.61 13.97 7.07
C PHE A 243 8.52 15.36 7.68
N ASN A 244 9.64 15.93 8.16
CA ASN A 244 9.64 17.27 8.76
C ASN A 244 9.22 18.34 7.74
N ARG A 245 9.66 18.23 6.48
CA ARG A 245 9.20 19.11 5.40
C ARG A 245 7.70 18.93 5.11
N LEU A 246 7.20 17.70 5.19
CA LEU A 246 5.77 17.42 5.09
C LEU A 246 4.99 17.96 6.31
N ALA A 247 5.55 17.96 7.50
CA ALA A 247 4.88 18.47 8.70
C ALA A 247 4.95 20.01 8.81
N GLU A 248 5.90 20.65 8.12
CA GLU A 248 6.11 22.09 8.18
C GLU A 248 4.85 22.88 7.83
N GLY A 249 4.48 23.82 8.71
CA GLY A 249 3.27 24.64 8.56
C GLY A 249 1.95 23.91 8.85
N ARG A 250 1.96 22.61 9.16
CA ARG A 250 0.76 21.85 9.51
C ARG A 250 0.63 21.77 11.04
N ASN A 251 -0.55 22.08 11.56
CA ASN A 251 -0.84 22.01 13.00
C ASN A 251 -1.08 20.57 13.45
N TRP A 252 -0.02 19.75 13.43
CA TRP A 252 -0.07 18.33 13.79
C TRP A 252 0.58 18.07 15.13
N GLN A 253 -0.05 17.19 15.92
CA GLN A 253 0.63 16.54 17.03
C GLN A 253 1.29 15.26 16.52
N VAL A 254 2.60 15.13 16.70
CA VAL A 254 3.39 14.03 16.12
C VAL A 254 3.96 13.14 17.22
N ALA A 255 3.72 11.83 17.12
CA ALA A 255 4.43 10.80 17.87
C ALA A 255 5.34 10.01 16.92
N ARG A 256 6.58 9.77 17.34
CA ARG A 256 7.60 9.04 16.57
C ARG A 256 7.85 7.65 17.17
N PHE A 257 7.98 6.66 16.30
CA PHE A 257 8.33 5.28 16.66
C PHE A 257 9.45 4.79 15.75
N GLU A 258 10.40 4.04 16.30
CA GLU A 258 11.55 3.53 15.56
C GLU A 258 11.65 2.01 15.69
N PHE A 259 11.54 1.33 14.55
CA PHE A 259 11.74 -0.10 14.41
C PHE A 259 13.02 -0.37 13.59
N PRO A 260 13.61 -1.57 13.67
CA PRO A 260 14.91 -1.87 13.03
C PRO A 260 15.00 -1.54 11.54
N ASN A 261 13.88 -1.61 10.81
CA ASN A 261 13.81 -1.38 9.37
C ASN A 261 12.75 -0.35 8.97
N GLU A 262 12.10 0.33 9.92
CA GLU A 262 10.95 1.19 9.64
C GLU A 262 10.87 2.34 10.64
N LEU A 263 10.84 3.56 10.12
CA LEU A 263 10.60 4.78 10.88
C LEU A 263 9.13 5.15 10.71
N VAL A 264 8.42 5.36 11.82
CA VAL A 264 6.97 5.61 11.81
C VAL A 264 6.66 6.90 12.54
N PHE A 265 5.76 7.68 11.97
CA PHE A 265 5.18 8.87 12.57
C PHE A 265 3.66 8.68 12.64
N ARG A 266 3.10 8.78 13.84
CA ARG A 266 1.66 8.94 14.03
C ARG A 266 1.37 10.42 14.20
N VAL A 267 0.58 10.96 13.28
CA VAL A 267 0.14 12.35 13.34
C VAL A 267 -1.31 12.39 13.78
N THR A 268 -1.65 13.36 14.63
CA THR A 268 -3.03 13.73 14.97
C THR A 268 -3.27 15.12 14.42
N ARG A 269 -4.33 15.26 13.62
CA ARG A 269 -4.72 16.55 13.07
C ARG A 269 -5.48 17.35 14.12
N GLY A 270 -5.12 18.64 14.24
CA GLY A 270 -5.83 19.61 15.07
C GLY A 270 -7.05 20.21 14.38
#